data_AF-A0A812TDE5-F1
#
_entry.id   AF-A0A812TDE5-F1
#
_cell.length_a   1.000
_cell.length_b   1.000
_cell.length_c   1.000
_cell.angle_alpha   90.00
_cell.angle_beta   90.00
_cell.angle_gamma   90.00
#
_symmetry.space_group_name_H-M   'P 1'
#
loop_
_entity.id
_entity.type
_entity.pdbx_description
1 polymer ?
#
loop_
_entity_poly.entity_id
_entity_poly.type
_entity_poly.pdbx_seq_one_letter_code
_entity_poly.pdbx_strand_id
1 'polypeptide(L)'
;MRNSIGKSPFHACYDLKGCADDKLIEKEGERIKAVHKRIWNVGMWCGQINWTDERKRYYAGKLEARGIEVELRPHQRSHFISLLKRDTDLLAGHNLMDYSLLVATKETPSGLEAPGPAELTPYRCPGKNGKDLLVYVSLIDFLQVWTNGKRVARCVKVCECNKATIPPKEYASRMLTHFTRQVVDGQGNDADSVDIDFSMENLPSEKLISRPLSMRYGNSLRRFSQ
;
A
#
# COMPACT_ATOMS: atom_id res chain seq x y z
N MET A 1 2.71 21.47 0.28
CA MET A 1 2.06 20.17 0.03
C MET A 1 0.56 20.34 0.14
N ARG A 2 -0.21 19.79 -0.81
CA ARG A 2 -1.68 19.81 -0.80
C ARG A 2 -2.20 18.53 -0.14
N ASN A 3 -3.44 18.56 0.37
CA ASN A 3 -4.11 17.34 0.80
C ASN A 3 -4.66 16.60 -0.45
N SER A 4 -3.96 15.56 -0.89
CA SER A 4 -4.28 14.83 -2.12
C SER A 4 -5.53 13.95 -2.01
N ILE A 5 -5.81 13.37 -0.85
CA ILE A 5 -6.91 12.38 -0.72
C ILE A 5 -8.22 12.97 -0.15
N GLY A 6 -8.23 14.27 0.14
CA GLY A 6 -9.38 14.97 0.72
C GLY A 6 -9.54 14.74 2.23
N LYS A 7 -10.74 15.03 2.75
CA LYS A 7 -11.04 14.91 4.20
C LYS A 7 -11.65 13.55 4.53
N SER A 8 -11.42 13.09 5.77
CA SER A 8 -12.08 11.95 6.40
C SER A 8 -13.60 12.19 6.53
N PRO A 9 -14.43 11.15 6.75
CA PRO A 9 -14.06 9.75 6.98
C PRO A 9 -13.69 9.01 5.68
N PHE A 10 -12.71 8.11 5.80
CA PHE A 10 -12.39 7.12 4.77
C PHE A 10 -12.97 5.76 5.17
N HIS A 11 -13.36 4.96 4.18
CA HIS A 11 -13.65 3.54 4.42
C HIS A 11 -12.37 2.84 4.88
N ALA A 12 -11.25 3.08 4.20
CA ALA A 12 -9.92 2.75 4.68
C ALA A 12 -8.87 3.72 4.10
N CYS A 13 -7.79 3.93 4.82
CA CYS A 13 -6.65 4.74 4.39
C CYS A 13 -5.35 4.05 4.78
N TYR A 14 -4.47 3.85 3.81
CA TYR A 14 -3.23 3.09 3.94
C TYR A 14 -2.03 3.93 3.50
N ASP A 15 -0.91 3.77 4.18
CA ASP A 15 0.40 4.26 3.74
C ASP A 15 1.26 3.03 3.48
N LEU A 16 1.57 2.83 2.20
CA LEU A 16 2.10 1.59 1.65
C LEU A 16 3.45 1.85 0.97
N LYS A 17 4.48 1.14 1.39
CA LYS A 17 5.85 1.15 0.86
C LYS A 17 6.19 -0.13 0.09
N GLY A 18 5.29 -1.12 0.12
CA GLY A 18 5.50 -2.47 -0.41
C GLY A 18 6.49 -3.27 0.44
N CYS A 19 6.52 -3.02 1.74
CA CYS A 19 7.47 -3.67 2.65
C CYS A 19 6.91 -3.86 4.06
N ALA A 20 7.75 -4.27 5.03
CA ALA A 20 7.28 -4.50 6.40
C ALA A 20 6.71 -3.26 7.10
N ASP A 21 6.86 -2.07 6.50
CA ASP A 21 6.44 -0.77 7.02
C ASP A 21 5.04 -0.32 6.59
N ASP A 22 4.39 -1.06 5.69
CA ASP A 22 3.01 -0.83 5.29
C ASP A 22 2.10 -0.73 6.52
N LYS A 23 1.21 0.28 6.53
CA LYS A 23 0.35 0.59 7.67
C LYS A 23 -1.03 1.05 7.23
N LEU A 24 -2.03 0.59 7.97
CA LEU A 24 -3.39 1.12 7.94
C LEU A 24 -3.45 2.32 8.89
N ILE A 25 -3.85 3.49 8.36
CA ILE A 25 -3.95 4.78 9.06
C ILE A 25 -5.35 4.97 9.63
N GLU A 26 -6.38 4.68 8.84
CA GLU A 26 -7.77 4.89 9.18
C GLU A 26 -8.62 3.75 8.62
N LYS A 27 -9.61 3.27 9.38
CA LYS A 27 -10.57 2.26 8.94
C LYS A 27 -11.94 2.62 9.49
N GLU A 28 -12.93 2.68 8.61
CA GLU A 28 -14.32 3.02 8.95
C GLU A 28 -14.42 4.35 9.72
N GLY A 29 -13.63 5.36 9.30
CA GLY A 29 -13.54 6.65 9.96
C GLY A 29 -12.73 6.68 11.27
N GLU A 30 -12.31 5.52 11.80
CA GLU A 30 -11.51 5.44 13.02
C GLU A 30 -10.01 5.43 12.70
N ARG A 31 -9.27 6.39 13.28
CA ARG A 31 -7.81 6.42 13.14
C ARG A 31 -7.14 5.36 13.99
N ILE A 32 -6.19 4.63 13.40
CA ILE A 32 -5.37 3.66 14.10
C ILE A 32 -4.14 4.37 14.67
N LYS A 33 -4.08 4.44 16.00
CA LYS A 33 -2.93 4.98 16.72
C LYS A 33 -1.67 4.16 16.45
N ALA A 34 -0.61 4.82 15.99
CA ALA A 34 0.66 4.17 15.72
C ALA A 34 1.37 3.78 17.04
N VAL A 35 1.71 2.50 17.20
CA VAL A 35 2.43 1.99 18.37
C VAL A 35 3.70 1.25 17.94
N HIS A 36 4.85 1.93 18.02
CA HIS A 36 6.13 1.40 17.55
C HIS A 36 6.84 0.58 18.63
N LYS A 37 7.53 -0.48 18.21
CA LYS A 37 8.51 -1.15 19.07
C LYS A 37 9.73 -0.24 19.19
N ARG A 38 10.16 0.05 20.42
CA ARG A 38 11.41 0.74 20.70
C ARG A 38 12.43 -0.28 21.20
N ILE A 39 13.70 -0.08 20.89
CA ILE A 39 14.77 -1.02 21.26
C ILE A 39 14.89 -1.19 22.79
N TRP A 40 14.58 -0.13 23.55
CA TRP A 40 14.62 -0.15 25.01
C TRP A 40 13.39 -0.81 25.66
N ASN A 41 12.34 -1.14 24.89
CA ASN A 41 11.17 -1.85 25.42
C ASN A 41 11.29 -3.34 25.11
N VAL A 42 12.21 -4.01 25.79
CA VAL A 42 12.54 -5.44 25.58
C VAL A 42 11.30 -6.33 25.63
N GLY A 43 10.34 -6.03 26.52
CA GLY A 43 9.07 -6.74 26.63
C GLY A 43 8.27 -6.79 25.32
N MET A 44 8.34 -5.75 24.47
CA MET A 44 7.70 -5.74 23.14
C MET A 44 8.37 -6.66 22.11
N TRP A 45 9.60 -7.11 22.37
CA TRP A 45 10.36 -8.02 21.52
C TRP A 45 10.15 -9.49 21.91
N CYS A 46 9.79 -9.77 23.17
CA CYS A 46 9.58 -11.11 23.72
C CYS A 46 8.19 -11.73 23.39
N GLY A 47 7.66 -11.48 22.18
CA GLY A 47 6.37 -12.03 21.72
C GLY A 47 5.16 -11.10 21.92
N GLN A 48 3.97 -11.59 21.55
CA GLN A 48 2.73 -10.80 21.54
C GLN A 48 1.98 -10.77 22.89
N ILE A 49 2.37 -11.61 23.84
CA ILE A 49 1.70 -11.72 25.16
C ILE A 49 1.75 -10.39 25.91
N ASN A 50 2.89 -9.70 25.84
CA ASN A 50 3.09 -8.41 26.51
C ASN A 50 2.65 -7.20 25.68
N TRP A 51 1.94 -7.41 24.57
CA TRP A 51 1.44 -6.29 23.76
C TRP A 51 0.14 -5.76 24.34
N THR A 52 0.07 -4.43 24.48
CA THR A 52 -1.19 -3.74 24.73
C THR A 52 -2.17 -3.98 23.59
N ASP A 53 -3.47 -3.81 23.86
CA ASP A 53 -4.49 -3.99 22.82
C ASP A 53 -4.35 -2.96 21.69
N GLU A 54 -3.91 -1.73 22.01
CA GLU A 54 -3.51 -0.74 20.99
C GLU A 54 -2.41 -1.28 20.06
N ARG A 55 -1.39 -1.97 20.61
CA ARG A 55 -0.29 -2.52 19.81
C ARG A 55 -0.73 -3.69 18.95
N LYS A 56 -1.60 -4.56 19.48
CA LYS A 56 -2.22 -5.66 18.74
C LYS A 56 -3.07 -5.11 17.59
N ARG A 57 -3.89 -4.09 17.84
CA ARG A 57 -4.70 -3.40 16.80
C ARG A 57 -3.81 -2.77 15.73
N TYR A 58 -2.76 -2.04 16.11
CA TYR A 58 -1.80 -1.50 15.14
C TYR A 58 -1.08 -2.60 14.35
N TYR A 59 -0.70 -3.72 14.98
CA TYR A 59 -0.09 -4.85 14.28
C TYR A 59 -1.04 -5.50 13.28
N ALA A 60 -2.29 -5.74 13.68
CA ALA A 60 -3.33 -6.26 12.79
C ALA A 60 -3.52 -5.33 11.58
N GLY A 61 -3.56 -4.00 11.80
CA GLY A 61 -3.59 -3.02 10.70
C GLY A 61 -2.37 -3.09 9.77
N LYS A 62 -1.17 -3.39 10.28
CA LYS A 62 0.01 -3.65 9.43
C LYS A 62 -0.11 -4.94 8.63
N LEU A 63 -0.68 -6.00 9.21
CA LEU A 63 -0.90 -7.26 8.48
C LEU A 63 -1.92 -7.08 7.37
N GLU A 64 -3.02 -6.37 7.66
CA GLU A 64 -4.04 -6.00 6.68
C GLU A 64 -3.44 -5.16 5.54
N ALA A 65 -2.70 -4.10 5.87
CA ALA A 65 -2.07 -3.23 4.87
C ALA A 65 -1.11 -3.97 3.93
N ARG A 66 -0.40 -5.00 4.40
CA ARG A 66 0.50 -5.81 3.55
C ARG A 66 -0.22 -6.73 2.58
N GLY A 67 -1.46 -7.10 2.91
CA GLY A 67 -2.29 -8.03 2.14
C GLY A 67 -3.42 -7.34 1.39
N ILE A 68 -3.39 -6.01 1.28
CA ILE A 68 -4.41 -5.28 0.55
C ILE A 68 -4.32 -5.60 -0.95
N GLU A 69 -5.44 -6.03 -1.51
CA GLU A 69 -5.65 -6.10 -2.95
C GLU A 69 -6.50 -4.89 -3.35
N VAL A 70 -6.02 -4.12 -4.33
CA VAL A 70 -6.74 -2.97 -4.87
C VAL A 70 -7.31 -3.40 -6.20
N GLU A 71 -8.62 -3.67 -6.23
CA GLU A 71 -9.34 -3.97 -7.45
C GLU A 71 -9.45 -2.70 -8.29
N LEU A 72 -8.92 -2.69 -9.51
CA LEU A 72 -9.09 -1.62 -10.50
C LEU A 72 -9.58 -2.24 -11.81
N ARG A 73 -10.31 -1.47 -12.65
CA ARG A 73 -10.63 -1.94 -14.02
C ARG A 73 -9.34 -2.18 -14.82
N PRO A 74 -9.31 -3.09 -15.82
CA PRO A 74 -8.08 -3.41 -16.55
C PRO A 74 -7.35 -2.19 -17.15
N HIS A 75 -8.10 -1.24 -17.74
CA HIS A 75 -7.53 0.00 -18.26
C HIS A 75 -7.01 0.92 -17.15
N GLN A 76 -7.73 1.04 -16.03
CA GLN A 76 -7.30 1.82 -14.86
C GLN A 76 -6.03 1.23 -14.24
N ARG A 77 -5.95 -0.10 -14.15
CA ARG A 77 -4.76 -0.82 -13.66
C ARG A 77 -3.55 -0.55 -14.56
N SER A 78 -3.71 -0.67 -15.87
CA SER A 78 -2.64 -0.43 -16.84
C SER A 78 -2.13 1.01 -16.75
N HIS A 79 -3.05 1.97 -16.67
CA HIS A 79 -2.73 3.40 -16.46
C HIS A 79 -2.04 3.65 -15.10
N PHE A 80 -2.54 3.06 -14.03
CA PHE A 80 -1.94 3.19 -12.70
C PHE A 80 -0.50 2.66 -12.68
N ILE A 81 -0.26 1.47 -13.24
CA ILE A 81 1.07 0.85 -13.30
C ILE A 81 2.03 1.69 -14.15
N SER A 82 1.57 2.23 -15.29
CA SER A 82 2.41 3.06 -16.15
C SER A 82 2.83 4.36 -15.45
N LEU A 83 1.91 5.03 -14.75
CA LEU A 83 2.20 6.20 -13.93
C LEU A 83 3.15 5.87 -12.78
N LEU A 84 2.88 4.80 -12.04
CA LEU A 84 3.74 4.38 -10.93
C LEU A 84 5.16 4.07 -11.41
N LYS A 85 5.31 3.39 -12.55
CA LYS A 85 6.62 3.13 -13.15
C LYS A 85 7.34 4.45 -13.46
N ARG A 86 6.69 5.36 -14.20
CA ARG A 86 7.27 6.66 -14.56
C ARG A 86 7.74 7.44 -13.34
N ASP A 87 6.89 7.52 -12.31
CA ASP A 87 7.16 8.31 -11.12
C ASP A 87 8.26 7.67 -10.25
N THR A 88 8.25 6.34 -10.10
CA THR A 88 9.32 5.62 -9.39
C THR A 88 10.67 5.69 -10.10
N ASP A 89 10.69 5.65 -11.43
CA ASP A 89 11.90 5.85 -12.24
C ASP A 89 12.47 7.27 -12.03
N LEU A 90 11.60 8.29 -12.02
CA LEU A 90 11.99 9.68 -11.75
C LEU A 90 12.60 9.83 -10.35
N LEU A 91 11.93 9.30 -9.31
CA LEU A 91 12.40 9.38 -7.92
C LEU A 91 13.74 8.65 -7.73
N ALA A 92 13.90 7.47 -8.35
CA ALA A 92 15.17 6.74 -8.35
C ALA A 92 16.29 7.53 -9.06
N GLY A 93 15.98 8.20 -10.17
CA GLY A 93 16.91 9.09 -10.89
C GLY A 93 17.43 10.24 -10.04
N HIS A 94 16.60 10.77 -9.13
CA HIS A 94 16.99 11.79 -8.15
C HIS A 94 17.58 11.23 -6.84
N ASN A 95 17.87 9.92 -6.78
CA ASN A 95 18.41 9.25 -5.60
C ASN A 95 17.51 9.43 -4.35
N LEU A 96 16.19 9.51 -4.57
CA LEU A 96 15.15 9.62 -3.53
C LEU A 96 14.64 8.24 -3.16
N MET A 97 14.29 8.05 -1.90
CA MET A 97 13.83 6.77 -1.36
C MET A 97 12.78 6.98 -0.27
N ASP A 98 12.26 5.87 0.28
CA ASP A 98 11.41 5.87 1.47
C ASP A 98 10.12 6.69 1.30
N TYR A 99 9.69 6.91 0.05
CA TYR A 99 8.39 7.44 -0.30
C TYR A 99 7.32 6.37 -0.11
N SER A 100 6.08 6.78 0.07
CA SER A 100 4.95 5.86 0.24
C SER A 100 3.86 6.14 -0.77
N LEU A 101 3.08 5.12 -1.09
CA LEU A 101 1.79 5.23 -1.74
C LEU A 101 0.71 5.39 -0.67
N LEU A 102 0.10 6.57 -0.62
CA LEU A 102 -1.09 6.83 0.17
C LEU A 102 -2.30 6.36 -0.63
N VAL A 103 -3.00 5.34 -0.14
CA VAL A 103 -4.19 4.76 -0.78
C VAL A 103 -5.37 4.96 0.14
N ALA A 104 -6.39 5.68 -0.30
CA ALA A 104 -7.60 5.90 0.46
C ALA A 104 -8.84 5.48 -0.31
N THR A 105 -9.76 4.79 0.35
CA THR A 105 -11.01 4.31 -0.23
C THR A 105 -12.20 5.03 0.38
N LYS A 106 -13.20 5.35 -0.45
CA LYS A 106 -14.48 5.92 -0.03
C LYS A 106 -15.61 5.21 -0.75
N GLU A 107 -16.69 4.91 -0.04
CA GLU A 107 -17.93 4.48 -0.67
C GLU A 107 -18.75 5.69 -1.10
N THR A 108 -19.34 5.63 -2.29
CA THR A 108 -20.33 6.61 -2.76
C THR A 108 -21.51 5.86 -3.38
N PRO A 109 -22.75 6.38 -3.32
CA PRO A 109 -23.83 5.83 -4.12
C PRO A 109 -23.46 5.82 -5.61
N SER A 110 -23.81 4.74 -6.32
CA SER A 110 -23.47 4.62 -7.74
C SER A 110 -24.07 5.77 -8.56
N GLY A 111 -23.28 6.30 -9.49
CA GLY A 111 -23.69 7.42 -10.35
C GLY A 111 -23.59 8.82 -9.72
N LEU A 112 -23.29 8.94 -8.42
CA LEU A 112 -22.99 10.24 -7.82
C LEU A 112 -21.54 10.66 -8.11
N GLU A 113 -21.36 11.96 -8.35
CA GLU A 113 -20.03 12.56 -8.50
C GLU A 113 -19.21 12.38 -7.22
N ALA A 114 -17.91 12.15 -7.40
CA ALA A 114 -17.01 11.90 -6.31
C ALA A 114 -16.85 13.16 -5.42
N PRO A 115 -17.12 13.08 -4.11
CA PRO A 115 -16.78 14.16 -3.19
C PRO A 115 -15.26 14.14 -2.94
N GLY A 116 -14.50 14.68 -3.89
CA GLY A 116 -13.05 14.73 -3.89
C GLY A 116 -12.51 16.14 -4.11
N PRO A 117 -11.23 16.41 -3.75
CA PRO A 117 -10.56 17.61 -4.21
C PRO A 117 -10.55 17.64 -5.73
N ALA A 118 -10.90 18.79 -6.33
CA ALA A 118 -11.18 18.95 -7.76
C ALA A 118 -10.06 18.50 -8.73
N GLU A 119 -8.84 18.30 -8.22
CA GLU A 119 -7.64 18.04 -9.02
C GLU A 119 -7.25 16.56 -9.13
N LEU A 120 -7.79 15.69 -8.27
CA LEU A 120 -7.48 14.26 -8.28
C LEU A 120 -8.71 13.45 -8.66
N THR A 121 -8.65 12.85 -9.85
CA THR A 121 -9.66 11.91 -10.31
C THR A 121 -9.46 10.56 -9.61
N PRO A 122 -10.35 10.14 -8.70
CA PRO A 122 -10.25 8.82 -8.10
C PRO A 122 -10.49 7.74 -9.14
N TYR A 123 -9.87 6.57 -8.96
CA TYR A 123 -10.31 5.37 -9.67
C TYR A 123 -11.67 4.96 -9.12
N ARG A 124 -12.60 4.59 -10.01
CA ARG A 124 -13.94 4.14 -9.64
C ARG A 124 -14.09 2.66 -9.92
N CYS A 125 -14.44 1.92 -8.88
CA CYS A 125 -14.63 0.48 -8.92
C CYS A 125 -16.06 0.15 -8.48
N PRO A 126 -16.70 -0.86 -9.07
CA PRO A 126 -18.00 -1.32 -8.60
C PRO A 126 -17.84 -1.89 -7.19
N GLY A 127 -18.54 -1.32 -6.22
CA GLY A 127 -18.60 -1.82 -4.86
C GLY A 127 -19.78 -2.79 -4.69
N LYS A 128 -19.98 -3.23 -3.43
CA LYS A 128 -21.12 -4.08 -3.06
C LYS A 128 -22.37 -3.21 -2.83
N ASN A 129 -23.54 -3.81 -3.02
CA ASN A 129 -24.84 -3.20 -2.67
C ASN A 129 -25.18 -1.90 -3.44
N GLY A 130 -24.79 -1.79 -4.71
CA GLY A 130 -25.11 -0.60 -5.53
C GLY A 130 -24.40 0.68 -5.07
N LYS A 131 -23.25 0.51 -4.39
CA LYS A 131 -22.33 1.60 -4.09
C LYS A 131 -21.08 1.43 -4.94
N ASP A 132 -20.49 2.55 -5.36
CA ASP A 132 -19.18 2.56 -5.98
C ASP A 132 -18.11 2.76 -4.91
N LEU A 133 -16.96 2.10 -5.09
CA LEU A 133 -15.77 2.32 -4.31
C LEU A 133 -14.84 3.27 -5.08
N LEU A 134 -14.58 4.43 -4.50
CA LEU A 134 -13.62 5.41 -5.00
C LEU A 134 -12.26 5.14 -4.37
N VAL A 135 -11.23 4.95 -5.19
CA VAL A 135 -9.85 4.72 -4.77
C VAL A 135 -8.99 5.94 -5.13
N TYR A 136 -8.57 6.68 -4.11
CA TYR A 136 -7.64 7.79 -4.23
C TYR A 136 -6.23 7.28 -3.98
N VAL A 137 -5.30 7.66 -4.86
CA VAL A 137 -3.91 7.21 -4.79
C VAL A 137 -2.96 8.40 -4.97
N SER A 138 -1.96 8.51 -4.10
CA SER A 138 -0.96 9.59 -4.15
C SER A 138 0.39 9.10 -3.65
N LEU A 139 1.49 9.51 -4.30
CA LEU A 139 2.83 9.37 -3.70
C LEU A 139 3.05 10.47 -2.65
N ILE A 140 3.64 10.10 -1.51
CA ILE A 140 3.96 10.98 -0.39
C ILE A 140 5.38 10.72 0.14
N ASP A 141 5.89 11.60 1.00
CA ASP A 141 7.18 11.45 1.71
C ASP A 141 8.40 11.24 0.80
N PHE A 142 8.40 11.80 -0.40
CA PHE A 142 9.44 11.59 -1.42
C PHE A 142 10.67 12.50 -1.33
N LEU A 143 10.84 13.27 -0.25
CA LEU A 143 11.99 14.18 -0.10
C LEU A 143 13.22 13.52 0.56
N GLN A 144 13.15 12.23 0.90
CA GLN A 144 14.24 11.55 1.58
C GLN A 144 15.33 11.08 0.60
N VAL A 145 16.42 11.84 0.54
CA VAL A 145 17.61 11.48 -0.27
C VAL A 145 18.36 10.29 0.36
N TRP A 146 18.91 9.40 -0.47
CA TRP A 146 19.82 8.32 -0.06
C TRP A 146 21.23 8.85 0.19
N THR A 147 21.59 8.95 1.47
CA THR A 147 22.89 9.48 1.93
C THR A 147 23.79 8.39 2.51
N ASN A 148 25.05 8.72 2.80
CA ASN A 148 25.96 7.80 3.51
C ASN A 148 25.43 7.36 4.89
N GLY A 149 24.75 8.26 5.62
CA GLY A 149 24.11 7.89 6.88
C GLY A 149 23.03 6.82 6.70
N LYS A 150 22.29 6.86 5.59
CA LYS A 150 21.30 5.81 5.28
C LYS A 150 21.96 4.49 4.88
N ARG A 151 23.14 4.52 4.25
CA ARG A 151 23.95 3.30 4.01
C ARG A 151 24.34 2.63 5.33
N VAL A 152 24.83 3.40 6.30
CA VAL A 152 25.14 2.89 7.64
C VAL A 152 23.89 2.35 8.33
N ALA A 153 22.77 3.09 8.26
CA ALA A 153 21.50 2.64 8.83
C ALA A 153 21.03 1.30 8.23
N ARG A 154 21.22 1.09 6.92
CA ARG A 154 20.96 -0.21 6.27
C ARG A 154 21.79 -1.34 6.88
N CYS A 155 23.07 -1.10 7.16
CA CYS A 155 23.98 -2.06 7.80
C CYS A 155 23.60 -2.34 9.25
N VAL A 156 23.13 -1.35 10.02
CA VAL A 156 22.66 -1.56 11.39
C VAL A 156 21.38 -2.40 11.41
N LYS A 157 20.48 -2.18 10.44
CA LYS A 157 19.20 -2.87 10.33
C LYS A 157 19.31 -4.25 9.66
N VAL A 158 20.44 -4.94 9.71
CA VAL A 158 20.62 -6.25 9.03
C VAL A 158 19.61 -7.30 9.49
N CYS A 159 19.20 -7.27 10.76
CA CYS A 159 18.20 -8.17 11.32
C CYS A 159 16.75 -7.82 10.93
N GLU A 160 16.49 -6.67 10.30
CA GLU A 160 15.17 -6.32 9.78
C GLU A 160 14.96 -6.92 8.39
N CYS A 161 14.07 -7.91 8.30
CA CYS A 161 13.59 -8.47 7.05
C CYS A 161 12.66 -7.47 6.33
N ASN A 162 12.80 -7.37 5.00
CA ASN A 162 11.96 -6.52 4.15
C ASN A 162 11.82 -5.05 4.63
N LYS A 163 12.94 -4.42 4.98
CA LYS A 163 13.04 -3.02 5.45
C LYS A 163 12.93 -1.98 4.32
N ALA A 164 12.41 -0.80 4.63
CA ALA A 164 12.36 0.32 3.68
C ALA A 164 13.77 0.88 3.33
N THR A 165 14.75 0.74 4.22
CA THR A 165 16.10 1.31 4.08
C THR A 165 16.99 0.52 3.11
N ILE A 166 16.73 0.65 1.80
CA ILE A 166 17.50 0.08 0.69
C ILE A 166 17.82 1.16 -0.36
N PRO A 167 18.77 0.96 -1.29
CA PRO A 167 19.11 2.00 -2.25
C PRO A 167 17.94 2.33 -3.20
N PRO A 168 17.88 3.55 -3.77
CA PRO A 168 16.72 4.05 -4.52
C PRO A 168 16.25 3.18 -5.68
N LYS A 169 17.17 2.62 -6.48
CA LYS A 169 16.81 1.79 -7.63
C LYS A 169 16.09 0.50 -7.20
N GLU A 170 16.63 -0.16 -6.19
CA GLU A 170 16.03 -1.36 -5.59
C GLU A 170 14.73 -1.03 -4.87
N TYR A 171 14.63 0.16 -4.26
CA TYR A 171 13.39 0.65 -3.66
C TYR A 171 12.28 0.82 -4.70
N ALA A 172 12.56 1.53 -5.79
CA ALA A 172 11.65 1.75 -6.91
C ALA A 172 11.19 0.44 -7.54
N SER A 173 12.13 -0.45 -7.86
CA SER A 173 11.81 -1.77 -8.42
C SER A 173 10.92 -2.60 -7.49
N ARG A 174 11.24 -2.66 -6.18
CA ARG A 174 10.39 -3.36 -5.21
C ARG A 174 8.98 -2.79 -5.19
N MET A 175 8.85 -1.46 -5.15
CA MET A 175 7.55 -0.80 -5.07
C MET A 175 6.71 -1.11 -6.30
N LEU A 176 7.28 -0.98 -7.49
CA LEU A 176 6.61 -1.30 -8.75
C LEU A 176 6.19 -2.78 -8.79
N THR A 177 7.09 -3.71 -8.48
CA THR A 177 6.78 -5.15 -8.45
C THR A 177 5.70 -5.48 -7.42
N HIS A 178 5.75 -4.88 -6.24
CA HIS A 178 4.76 -5.12 -5.20
C HIS A 178 3.36 -4.67 -5.64
N PHE A 179 3.21 -3.42 -6.10
CA PHE A 179 1.90 -2.89 -6.47
C PHE A 179 1.38 -3.44 -7.79
N THR A 180 2.23 -3.85 -8.73
CA THR A 180 1.80 -4.58 -9.95
C THR A 180 1.07 -5.88 -9.59
N ARG A 181 1.45 -6.52 -8.48
CA ARG A 181 0.82 -7.75 -7.96
C ARG A 181 -0.42 -7.48 -7.12
N GLN A 182 -0.40 -6.42 -6.30
CA GLN A 182 -1.52 -6.09 -5.40
C GLN A 182 -2.67 -5.38 -6.10
N VAL A 183 -2.42 -4.71 -7.21
CA VAL A 183 -3.49 -4.18 -8.06
C VAL A 183 -3.99 -5.30 -8.95
N VAL A 184 -5.20 -5.74 -8.70
CA VAL A 184 -5.85 -6.87 -9.38
C VAL A 184 -6.92 -6.36 -10.33
N ASP A 185 -7.20 -7.14 -11.38
CA ASP A 185 -8.26 -6.80 -12.34
C ASP A 185 -9.64 -7.00 -11.69
N GLY A 186 -10.38 -5.92 -11.56
CA GLY A 186 -11.77 -5.93 -11.11
C GLY A 186 -12.72 -6.37 -12.24
N GLN A 187 -13.85 -6.96 -11.86
CA GLN A 187 -14.91 -7.30 -12.81
C GLN A 187 -15.67 -6.04 -13.23
N GLY A 188 -15.55 -5.62 -14.49
CA GLY A 188 -16.32 -4.52 -15.05
C GLY A 188 -16.46 -4.68 -16.56
N ASN A 189 -17.65 -4.46 -17.10
CA ASN A 189 -17.87 -4.43 -18.54
C ASN A 189 -17.18 -3.18 -19.12
N ASP A 190 -16.22 -3.37 -20.02
CA ASP A 190 -15.43 -2.32 -20.67
C ASP A 190 -16.21 -1.44 -21.66
N ALA A 191 -17.55 -1.41 -21.58
CA ALA A 191 -18.40 -0.70 -22.54
C ALA A 191 -18.21 0.84 -22.55
N ASP A 192 -17.52 1.40 -21.57
CA ASP A 192 -17.22 2.84 -21.46
C ASP A 192 -15.72 3.18 -21.61
N SER A 193 -14.89 2.30 -22.17
CA SER A 193 -13.47 2.63 -22.38
C SER A 193 -13.31 3.74 -23.42
N VAL A 194 -12.93 4.93 -22.97
CA VAL A 194 -12.35 5.95 -23.85
C VAL A 194 -11.01 5.39 -24.35
N ASP A 195 -10.86 5.23 -25.66
CA ASP A 195 -9.63 4.76 -26.30
C ASP A 195 -8.48 5.74 -26.01
N ILE A 196 -7.74 5.48 -24.92
CA ILE A 196 -6.46 6.12 -24.65
C ILE A 196 -5.41 5.20 -25.26
N ASP A 197 -4.95 5.56 -26.46
CA ASP A 197 -3.88 4.84 -27.16
C ASP A 197 -2.57 4.96 -26.37
N PHE A 198 -2.24 3.92 -25.61
CA PHE A 198 -1.01 3.81 -24.84
C PHE A 198 -0.25 2.57 -25.29
N SER A 199 0.55 2.71 -26.34
CA SER A 199 1.41 1.66 -26.87
C SER A 199 2.36 1.13 -25.78
N MET A 200 2.11 -0.10 -25.33
CA MET A 200 2.67 -0.72 -24.12
C MET A 200 3.91 -1.61 -24.40
N GLU A 201 4.73 -1.29 -25.39
CA GLU A 201 5.74 -2.22 -25.96
C GLU A 201 6.99 -2.52 -25.09
N ASN A 202 7.09 -2.06 -23.84
CA ASN A 202 8.34 -2.23 -23.05
C ASN A 202 8.14 -2.67 -21.59
N LEU A 203 7.13 -3.49 -21.29
CA LEU A 203 7.13 -4.20 -20.01
C LEU A 203 8.06 -5.42 -20.09
N PRO A 204 8.98 -5.62 -19.12
CA PRO A 204 9.80 -6.81 -19.08
C PRO A 204 8.89 -8.04 -18.93
N SER A 205 9.03 -9.01 -19.84
CA SER A 205 8.30 -10.27 -19.79
C SER A 205 8.56 -10.96 -18.44
N GLU A 206 7.60 -10.91 -17.53
CA GLU A 206 7.69 -11.58 -16.24
C GLU A 206 7.77 -13.09 -16.47
N LYS A 207 8.94 -13.68 -16.19
CA LYS A 207 8.99 -15.09 -15.80
C LYS A 207 8.12 -15.21 -14.55
N LEU A 208 7.01 -15.92 -14.67
CA LEU A 208 6.08 -16.30 -13.61
C LEU A 208 6.86 -16.77 -12.37
N ILE A 209 7.12 -15.87 -11.43
CA ILE A 209 7.58 -16.23 -10.10
C ILE A 209 6.34 -16.79 -9.40
N SER A 210 6.31 -18.11 -9.28
CA SER A 210 5.30 -18.86 -8.52
C SER A 210 4.99 -18.15 -7.21
N ARG A 211 3.71 -17.91 -6.94
CA ARG A 211 3.21 -17.31 -5.68
C ARG A 211 3.93 -17.98 -4.49
N PRO A 212 4.62 -17.23 -3.61
CA PRO A 212 5.08 -17.82 -2.36
C PRO A 212 3.82 -18.27 -1.60
N LEU A 213 3.77 -19.57 -1.27
CA LEU A 213 2.74 -20.16 -0.43
C LEU A 213 2.56 -19.27 0.81
N SER A 214 1.38 -18.66 0.91
CA SER A 214 0.91 -18.01 2.12
C SER A 214 1.12 -18.98 3.28
N MET A 215 2.09 -18.68 4.14
CA MET A 215 2.38 -19.44 5.34
C MET A 215 1.22 -19.15 6.31
N ARG A 216 0.16 -19.96 6.23
CA ARG A 216 -0.97 -19.93 7.16
C ARG A 216 -0.42 -20.21 8.56
N TYR A 217 -0.34 -19.17 9.38
CA TYR A 217 -0.18 -19.35 10.82
C TYR A 217 -1.47 -19.99 11.34
N GLY A 218 -1.44 -21.32 11.52
CA GLY A 218 -2.51 -22.07 12.15
C GLY A 218 -2.64 -21.66 13.61
N ASN A 219 -3.74 -20.96 13.95
CA ASN A 219 -4.16 -20.80 15.33
C ASN A 219 -4.66 -22.16 15.85
N SER A 220 -3.79 -22.92 16.51
CA SER A 220 -4.19 -24.05 17.36
C SER A 220 -4.68 -23.49 18.70
N LEU A 221 -5.94 -23.07 18.74
CA LEU A 221 -6.66 -22.84 19.99
C LEU A 221 -7.17 -24.20 20.48
N ARG A 222 -6.43 -24.81 21.42
CA ARG A 222 -6.92 -25.94 22.21
C ARG A 222 -8.08 -25.45 23.08
N ARG A 223 -9.27 -26.03 22.86
CA ARG A 223 -10.36 -26.02 23.84
C ARG A 223 -9.90 -26.83 25.05
N PHE A 224 -9.80 -26.20 26.21
CA PHE A 224 -9.92 -26.91 27.48
C PHE A 224 -11.36 -26.77 27.94
N SER A 225 -12.09 -27.88 27.91
CA SER A 225 -13.33 -28.07 28.65
C SER A 225 -12.99 -28.35 30.11
N GLN A 226 -13.64 -27.63 31.02
CA GLN A 226 -14.13 -28.16 32.28
C GLN A 226 -15.57 -27.66 32.45
#